data_AF-A0A2I0STB0-F1
#
_entry.id   AF-A0A2I0STB0-F1
#
_cell.length_a   1.000
_cell.length_b   1.000
_cell.length_c   1.000
_cell.angle_alpha   90.00
_cell.angle_beta   90.00
_cell.angle_gamma   90.00
#
_symmetry.space_group_name_H-M   'P 1'
#
loop_
_entity.id
_entity.type
_entity.pdbx_description
1 polymer ?
#
loop_
_entity_poly.entity_id
_entity_poly.type
_entity_poly.pdbx_seq_one_letter_code
_entity_poly.pdbx_strand_id
1 'polypeptide(L)'
;MGQWTMAFEHPPQGLSPDDPAEALRAELLALKQASGLSYARLGARTHYAKSSWERWINGKQFPPRAAVESLAEALEQDPGRLLALWERADEARTDEAGTDEVRTDSVPVPVDDSAGARSGEDSTEAGAPAPLRQRLTGRRRLLLVGALCLLGAAVSVAAVLATDGDSHGTRAASPKPSAAADSAAPPAPKCKAEGCNGKSPVTTNCGLDGQTLALTRNKNMVIELRYSKACAAAWGRITYASKSAIVDADNSAGVSFATPVHWGNDVYSPMVSVTGRMTVWACGTLPKGGARECTRHMPVPGSH
;
A
#
# COMPACT_ATOMS: atom_id res chain seq x y z
N MET A 1 12.46 44.06 56.53
CA MET A 1 11.15 43.57 56.06
C MET A 1 11.29 43.09 54.63
N GLY A 2 11.20 41.78 54.38
CA GLY A 2 11.13 41.23 53.03
C GLY A 2 9.68 41.27 52.54
N GLN A 3 9.47 41.77 51.34
CA GLN A 3 8.26 41.53 50.55
C GLN A 3 8.72 40.82 49.28
N TRP A 4 8.61 39.49 49.30
CA TRP A 4 8.70 38.67 48.11
C TRP A 4 7.29 38.61 47.52
N THR A 5 7.01 39.45 46.52
CA THR A 5 5.86 39.25 45.63
C THR A 5 6.15 38.04 44.75
N MET A 6 5.33 37.00 44.87
CA MET A 6 5.30 35.86 43.95
C MET A 6 5.04 36.36 42.53
N ALA A 7 6.09 36.44 41.72
CA ALA A 7 5.94 36.39 40.27
C ALA A 7 5.66 34.92 39.93
N PHE A 8 4.38 34.59 39.75
CA PHE A 8 4.01 33.41 38.97
C PHE A 8 4.49 33.68 37.54
N GLU A 9 5.70 33.22 37.25
CA GLU A 9 6.23 33.09 35.91
C GLU A 9 5.19 32.31 35.10
N HIS A 10 4.54 33.00 34.16
CA HIS A 10 3.67 32.34 33.19
C HIS A 10 4.51 31.32 32.43
N PRO A 11 4.12 30.04 32.36
CA PRO A 11 4.78 29.12 31.44
C PRO A 11 4.60 29.65 30.01
N PRO A 12 5.61 29.50 29.12
CA PRO A 12 5.48 29.90 27.74
C PRO A 12 4.32 29.13 27.10
N GLN A 13 3.26 29.84 26.77
CA GLN A 13 2.19 29.34 25.91
C GLN A 13 2.77 29.21 24.50
N GLY A 14 3.31 28.03 24.21
CA GLY A 14 4.03 27.77 22.96
C GLY A 14 4.05 26.29 22.62
N LEU A 15 2.87 25.67 22.56
CA LEU A 15 2.60 24.43 21.83
C LEU A 15 1.07 24.31 21.75
N SER A 16 0.47 25.15 20.90
CA SER A 16 -0.88 24.89 20.43
C SER A 16 -0.82 23.59 19.59
N PRO A 17 -1.74 22.64 19.77
CA PRO A 17 -1.83 21.40 19.01
C PRO A 17 -2.36 21.67 17.58
N ASP A 18 -1.65 22.52 16.83
CA ASP A 18 -2.13 23.06 15.55
C ASP A 18 -1.97 22.05 14.40
N ASP A 19 -1.20 20.98 14.58
CA ASP A 19 -1.22 19.83 13.67
C ASP A 19 -2.23 18.77 14.17
N PRO A 20 -3.43 18.68 13.56
CA PRO A 20 -4.41 17.67 13.94
C PRO A 20 -3.91 16.23 13.75
N ALA A 21 -2.97 15.98 12.82
CA ALA A 21 -2.37 14.67 12.64
C ALA A 21 -1.43 14.30 13.80
N GLU A 22 -0.65 15.26 14.31
CA GLU A 22 0.17 15.07 15.50
C GLU A 22 -0.69 14.84 16.76
N ALA A 23 -1.79 15.59 16.90
CA ALA A 23 -2.73 15.42 18.00
C ALA A 23 -3.37 14.02 18.00
N LEU A 24 -3.79 13.53 16.83
CA LEU A 24 -4.30 12.16 16.68
C LEU A 24 -3.22 11.12 17.04
N ARG A 25 -1.99 11.29 16.53
CA ARG A 25 -0.88 10.37 16.80
C ARG A 25 -0.57 10.31 18.30
N ALA A 26 -0.51 11.46 18.97
CA ALA A 26 -0.25 11.54 20.40
C ALA A 26 -1.33 10.79 21.20
N GLU A 27 -2.60 10.93 20.82
CA GLU A 27 -3.72 10.24 21.46
C GLU A 27 -3.67 8.71 21.26
N LEU A 28 -3.42 8.25 20.03
CA LEU A 28 -3.27 6.82 19.73
C LEU A 28 -2.09 6.20 20.49
N LEU A 29 -0.98 6.93 20.59
CA LEU A 29 0.19 6.50 21.35
C LEU A 29 -0.13 6.45 22.85
N ALA A 30 -0.82 7.47 23.40
CA ALA A 30 -1.21 7.52 24.81
C ALA A 30 -2.09 6.33 25.20
N LEU A 31 -3.11 6.00 24.40
CA LEU A 31 -3.98 4.84 24.63
C LEU A 31 -3.22 3.53 24.54
N LYS A 32 -2.32 3.38 23.56
CA LYS A 32 -1.48 2.19 23.46
C LYS A 32 -0.54 2.04 24.65
N GLN A 33 -0.01 3.13 25.21
CA GLN A 33 0.81 3.06 26.42
C GLN A 33 -0.01 2.75 27.67
N ALA A 34 -1.16 3.40 27.85
CA ALA A 34 -2.07 3.14 28.96
C ALA A 34 -2.57 1.69 28.99
N SER A 35 -2.81 1.09 27.82
CA SER A 35 -3.24 -0.31 27.72
C SER A 35 -2.18 -1.34 28.12
N GLY A 36 -0.89 -0.96 28.17
CA GLY A 36 0.22 -1.89 28.38
C GLY A 36 0.41 -2.94 27.27
N LEU A 37 -0.37 -2.89 26.18
CA LEU A 37 -0.31 -3.90 25.12
C LEU A 37 0.93 -3.70 24.22
N SER A 38 1.54 -4.81 23.82
CA SER A 38 2.51 -4.82 22.73
C SER A 38 1.80 -4.68 21.38
N TYR A 39 2.49 -4.20 20.34
CA TYR A 39 1.92 -4.12 18.99
C TYR A 39 1.46 -5.49 18.45
N ALA A 40 2.14 -6.57 18.83
CA ALA A 40 1.73 -7.93 18.48
C ALA A 40 0.41 -8.33 19.15
N ARG A 41 0.24 -7.96 20.43
CA ARG A 41 -1.00 -8.24 21.17
C ARG A 41 -2.16 -7.38 20.68
N LEU A 42 -1.87 -6.12 20.33
CA LEU A 42 -2.83 -5.24 19.69
C LEU A 42 -3.30 -5.82 18.35
N GLY A 43 -2.38 -6.29 17.50
CA GLY A 43 -2.73 -6.94 16.24
C GLY A 43 -3.42 -8.31 16.37
N ALA A 44 -3.33 -8.97 17.53
CA ALA A 44 -4.12 -10.17 17.81
C ALA A 44 -5.55 -9.85 18.28
N ARG A 45 -5.77 -8.65 18.84
CA ARG A 45 -7.07 -8.17 19.34
C ARG A 45 -7.84 -7.32 18.31
N THR A 46 -7.16 -6.87 17.28
CA THR A 46 -7.70 -6.02 16.22
C THR A 46 -7.46 -6.73 14.88
N HIS A 47 -8.26 -6.47 13.86
CA HIS A 47 -8.15 -7.18 12.57
C HIS A 47 -6.92 -6.76 11.72
N TYR A 48 -5.87 -6.20 12.34
CA TYR A 48 -4.70 -5.62 11.67
C TYR A 48 -3.38 -6.21 12.17
N ALA A 49 -2.41 -6.39 11.28
CA ALA A 49 -1.10 -6.95 11.62
C ALA A 49 -0.24 -5.98 12.48
N LYS A 50 0.72 -6.54 13.22
CA LYS A 50 1.71 -5.81 14.05
C LYS A 50 2.38 -4.64 13.28
N SER A 51 2.85 -4.91 12.06
CA SER A 51 3.57 -3.92 11.25
C SER A 51 2.67 -2.75 10.82
N SER A 52 1.36 -2.97 10.65
CA SER A 52 0.40 -1.90 10.39
C SER A 52 0.27 -0.98 11.60
N TRP A 53 0.10 -1.56 12.79
CA TRP A 53 0.04 -0.80 14.04
C TRP A 53 1.29 0.02 14.32
N GLU A 54 2.47 -0.57 14.11
CA GLU A 54 3.73 0.14 14.27
C GLU A 54 3.85 1.31 13.30
N ARG A 55 3.36 1.20 12.07
CA ARG A 55 3.44 2.30 11.11
C ARG A 55 2.48 3.44 11.46
N TRP A 56 1.27 3.10 11.91
CA TRP A 56 0.25 4.08 12.25
C TRP A 56 0.55 4.82 13.55
N ILE A 57 0.79 4.10 14.65
CA ILE A 57 1.00 4.71 15.96
C ILE A 57 2.32 5.49 16.02
N ASN A 58 3.34 5.08 15.27
CA ASN A 58 4.60 5.84 15.19
C ASN A 58 4.52 7.04 14.22
N GLY A 59 3.43 7.22 13.47
CA GLY A 59 3.27 8.32 12.52
C GLY A 59 3.96 8.12 11.17
N LYS A 60 4.40 6.90 10.84
CA LYS A 60 4.98 6.57 9.51
C LYS A 60 3.93 6.46 8.41
N GLN A 61 2.67 6.29 8.79
CA GLN A 61 1.52 6.32 7.88
C GLN A 61 0.29 6.84 8.63
N PHE A 62 -0.55 7.64 7.98
CA PHE A 62 -1.84 8.04 8.52
C PHE A 62 -2.75 6.80 8.72
N PRO A 63 -3.34 6.59 9.91
CA PRO A 63 -4.19 5.44 10.18
C PRO A 63 -5.52 5.52 9.42
N PRO A 64 -6.06 4.39 8.93
CA PRO A 64 -7.44 4.35 8.46
C PRO A 64 -8.40 4.52 9.65
N ARG A 65 -9.55 5.17 9.44
CA ARG A 65 -10.58 5.37 10.47
C ARG A 65 -10.96 4.07 11.19
N ALA A 66 -11.14 2.98 10.44
CA ALA A 66 -11.47 1.67 10.99
C ALA A 66 -10.38 1.09 11.92
N ALA A 67 -9.11 1.46 11.74
CA ALA A 67 -8.08 1.11 12.72
C ALA A 67 -8.25 1.92 14.01
N VAL A 68 -8.59 3.19 13.93
CA VAL A 68 -8.90 4.01 15.12
C VAL A 68 -10.11 3.45 15.87
N GLU A 69 -11.17 3.06 15.15
CA GLU A 69 -12.36 2.41 15.71
C GLU A 69 -12.01 1.07 16.36
N SER A 70 -11.26 0.23 15.65
CA SER A 70 -10.84 -1.08 16.17
C SER A 70 -9.91 -0.97 17.39
N LEU A 71 -9.08 0.09 17.48
CA LEU A 71 -8.30 0.38 18.69
C LEU A 71 -9.21 0.76 19.86
N ALA A 72 -10.17 1.66 19.63
CA ALA A 72 -11.12 2.09 20.65
C ALA A 72 -11.94 0.91 21.18
N GLU A 73 -12.47 0.08 20.28
CA GLU A 73 -13.21 -1.14 20.61
C GLU A 73 -12.34 -2.15 21.39
N ALA A 74 -11.12 -2.44 20.93
CA ALA A 74 -10.22 -3.39 21.58
C ALA A 74 -9.72 -2.93 22.97
N LEU A 75 -9.84 -1.64 23.27
CA LEU A 75 -9.50 -1.02 24.55
C LEU A 75 -10.74 -0.61 25.35
N GLU A 76 -11.95 -0.98 24.89
CA GLU A 76 -13.23 -0.66 25.53
C GLU A 76 -13.37 0.85 25.82
N GLN A 77 -12.91 1.69 24.91
CA GLN A 77 -13.00 3.15 24.98
C GLN A 77 -14.07 3.70 24.04
N ASP A 78 -14.66 4.84 24.39
CA ASP A 78 -15.54 5.58 23.48
C ASP A 78 -14.75 6.11 22.27
N PRO A 79 -15.14 5.79 21.03
CA PRO A 79 -14.41 6.22 19.84
C PRO A 79 -14.62 7.70 19.49
N GLY A 80 -15.62 8.38 20.07
CA GLY A 80 -16.07 9.71 19.62
C GLY A 80 -14.96 10.75 19.63
N ARG A 81 -14.18 10.81 20.71
CA ARG A 81 -13.05 11.77 20.81
C ARG A 81 -11.92 11.46 19.83
N LEU A 82 -11.60 10.18 19.64
CA LEU A 82 -10.57 9.74 18.68
C LEU A 82 -11.00 10.00 17.23
N LEU A 83 -12.27 9.76 16.92
CA LEU A 83 -12.82 9.98 15.59
C LEU A 83 -12.90 11.46 15.24
N ALA A 84 -13.24 12.33 16.19
CA ALA A 84 -13.20 13.78 15.98
C ALA A 84 -11.78 14.31 15.75
N LEU A 85 -10.77 13.72 16.39
CA LEU A 85 -9.36 14.00 16.09
C LEU A 85 -8.97 13.48 14.69
N TRP A 86 -9.45 12.28 14.33
CA TRP A 86 -9.19 11.67 13.03
C TRP A 86 -9.80 12.49 11.89
N GLU A 87 -11.02 12.99 12.04
CA GLU A 87 -11.71 13.80 11.03
C GLU A 87 -10.96 15.11 10.74
N ARG A 88 -10.59 15.86 11.78
CA ARG A 88 -9.78 17.09 11.62
C ARG A 88 -8.42 16.83 10.97
N ALA A 89 -7.81 15.68 11.27
CA ALA A 89 -6.52 15.30 10.69
C ALA A 89 -6.64 14.87 9.22
N ASP A 90 -7.75 14.24 8.84
CA ASP A 90 -8.03 13.87 7.46
C ASP A 90 -8.33 15.12 6.61
N GLU A 91 -9.13 16.06 7.14
CA GLU A 91 -9.43 17.35 6.51
C GLU A 91 -8.16 18.17 6.22
N ALA A 92 -7.31 18.39 7.23
CA ALA A 92 -6.07 19.13 7.06
C ALA A 92 -5.14 18.49 6.01
N ARG A 93 -5.06 17.15 5.99
CA ARG A 93 -4.27 16.43 4.98
C ARG A 93 -4.83 16.58 3.56
N THR A 94 -6.16 16.65 3.42
CA THR A 94 -6.80 16.85 2.11
C THR A 94 -6.64 18.27 1.60
N ASP A 95 -6.60 19.27 2.48
CA ASP A 95 -6.40 20.68 2.12
C ASP A 95 -4.96 20.96 1.67
N GLU A 96 -3.97 20.36 2.36
CA GLU A 96 -2.55 20.42 1.97
C GLU A 96 -2.31 19.76 0.61
N ALA A 97 -2.98 18.63 0.33
CA ALA A 97 -2.90 17.96 -0.98
C ALA A 97 -3.61 18.73 -2.10
N GLY A 98 -4.60 19.58 -1.76
CA GLY A 98 -5.30 20.46 -2.71
C GLY A 98 -4.55 21.76 -3.03
N THR A 99 -3.57 22.15 -2.19
CA THR A 99 -2.84 23.42 -2.34
C THR A 99 -1.74 23.37 -3.43
N ASP A 100 -1.32 22.17 -3.85
CA ASP A 100 -0.38 21.97 -4.98
C ASP A 100 -1.08 21.95 -6.37
N GLU A 101 -2.41 21.91 -6.45
CA GLU A 101 -3.18 21.86 -7.72
C GLU A 101 -3.96 23.16 -8.07
N VAL A 102 -3.59 24.32 -7.50
CA VAL A 102 -4.16 25.62 -7.93
C VAL A 102 -3.08 26.56 -8.47
N ARG A 103 -2.50 26.18 -9.62
CA ARG A 103 -1.94 27.15 -10.58
C ARG A 103 -2.07 26.60 -12.00
N THR A 104 -3.28 26.63 -12.52
CA THR A 104 -3.51 26.76 -13.96
C THR A 104 -4.60 27.81 -14.15
N ASP A 105 -4.19 28.89 -14.81
CA ASP A 105 -4.96 30.09 -15.12
C ASP A 105 -6.38 29.78 -15.55
N SER A 106 -7.34 30.41 -14.87
CA SER A 106 -8.69 30.60 -15.37
C SER A 106 -8.66 31.78 -16.34
N VAL A 107 -8.62 31.51 -17.64
CA VAL A 107 -8.98 32.49 -18.67
C VAL A 107 -10.50 32.39 -18.90
N PRO A 108 -11.28 33.48 -18.77
CA PRO A 108 -12.71 33.46 -19.07
C PRO A 108 -12.94 33.48 -20.58
N VAL A 109 -13.78 32.57 -21.08
CA VAL A 109 -14.26 32.55 -22.47
C VAL A 109 -15.60 33.29 -22.53
N PRO A 110 -15.76 34.35 -23.33
CA PRO A 110 -17.07 34.88 -23.69
C PRO A 110 -17.66 34.09 -24.87
N VAL A 111 -18.97 33.84 -24.78
CA VAL A 111 -19.82 33.27 -25.83
C VAL A 111 -20.24 34.35 -26.83
N ASP A 112 -20.27 34.05 -28.13
CA ASP A 112 -21.44 34.21 -29.01
C ASP A 112 -21.22 33.58 -30.41
N ASP A 113 -22.33 33.30 -31.09
CA ASP A 113 -22.61 32.50 -32.29
C ASP A 113 -22.09 33.07 -33.63
N SER A 114 -21.84 32.18 -34.60
CA SER A 114 -22.44 32.23 -35.96
C SER A 114 -21.85 31.22 -36.97
N ALA A 115 -22.74 30.72 -37.81
CA ALA A 115 -22.59 29.68 -38.83
C ALA A 115 -21.74 30.05 -40.07
N GLY A 116 -21.29 29.02 -40.82
CA GLY A 116 -20.91 29.19 -42.23
C GLY A 116 -20.07 28.05 -42.81
N ALA A 117 -20.63 27.32 -43.78
CA ALA A 117 -20.02 26.21 -44.51
C ALA A 117 -18.99 26.62 -45.60
N ARG A 118 -18.06 25.72 -45.96
CA ARG A 118 -17.77 25.16 -47.31
C ARG A 118 -16.30 24.73 -47.52
N SER A 119 -16.16 23.71 -48.37
CA SER A 119 -14.95 23.01 -48.85
C SER A 119 -13.96 23.83 -49.70
N GLY A 120 -12.75 23.28 -49.82
CA GLY A 120 -11.74 23.46 -50.89
C GLY A 120 -10.34 23.17 -50.31
N GLU A 121 -9.69 22.03 -50.57
CA GLU A 121 -8.73 21.76 -51.68
C GLU A 121 -7.64 22.84 -51.80
N ASP A 122 -6.36 22.60 -52.03
CA ASP A 122 -5.45 21.45 -52.13
C ASP A 122 -4.04 22.11 -52.32
N SER A 123 -2.96 21.33 -52.13
CA SER A 123 -1.60 21.57 -52.65
C SER A 123 -0.74 22.66 -51.96
N THR A 124 0.58 22.53 -51.74
CA THR A 124 1.58 21.50 -52.03
C THR A 124 2.90 21.88 -51.32
N GLU A 125 3.76 20.88 -51.14
CA GLU A 125 5.23 20.92 -51.12
C GLU A 125 5.97 20.67 -49.79
N ALA A 126 6.84 19.68 -49.89
CA ALA A 126 7.72 19.09 -48.91
C ALA A 126 8.98 19.92 -48.60
N GLY A 127 9.52 19.71 -47.39
CA GLY A 127 10.89 20.09 -47.05
C GLY A 127 11.29 19.47 -45.71
N ALA A 128 12.17 18.47 -45.76
CA ALA A 128 12.90 17.90 -44.62
C ALA A 128 14.41 17.93 -44.93
N PRO A 129 15.35 17.72 -43.98
CA PRO A 129 15.33 17.97 -42.53
C PRO A 129 16.61 18.67 -41.97
N ALA A 130 16.59 18.94 -40.65
CA ALA A 130 17.72 19.18 -39.71
C ALA A 130 18.36 20.60 -39.66
N PRO A 131 18.94 21.08 -38.51
CA PRO A 131 19.50 20.30 -37.40
C PRO A 131 19.15 20.72 -35.94
N LEU A 132 19.46 19.77 -35.05
CA LEU A 132 19.55 19.85 -33.59
C LEU A 132 20.50 20.96 -33.08
N ARG A 133 20.02 21.80 -32.15
CA ARG A 133 20.81 22.40 -31.04
C ARG A 133 19.90 22.65 -29.83
N GLN A 134 19.99 21.80 -28.81
CA GLN A 134 20.65 22.08 -27.52
C GLN A 134 20.05 23.24 -26.71
N ARG A 135 19.24 22.89 -25.69
CA ARG A 135 19.26 23.53 -24.37
C ARG A 135 19.17 22.47 -23.28
N LEU A 136 20.34 21.99 -22.88
CA LEU A 136 20.58 21.20 -21.67
C LEU A 136 21.02 22.15 -20.55
N THR A 137 20.13 22.47 -19.63
CA THR A 137 20.47 23.09 -18.34
C THR A 137 19.51 22.58 -17.29
N GLY A 138 20.01 21.75 -16.36
CA GLY A 138 19.20 21.18 -15.27
C GLY A 138 19.55 19.75 -14.86
N ARG A 139 20.65 19.17 -15.38
CA ARG A 139 21.19 17.88 -14.94
C ARG A 139 22.62 18.07 -14.44
N ARG A 140 22.76 18.81 -13.34
CA ARG A 140 23.99 18.94 -12.55
C ARG A 140 23.64 18.71 -11.08
N ARG A 141 23.45 17.44 -10.72
CA ARG A 141 23.51 16.92 -9.32
C ARG A 141 23.41 15.39 -9.26
N LEU A 142 23.97 14.70 -10.24
CA LEU A 142 24.33 13.28 -10.15
C LEU A 142 25.49 13.03 -11.09
N LEU A 143 26.39 12.14 -10.67
CA LEU A 143 27.72 11.83 -11.20
C LEU A 143 28.88 12.59 -10.52
N LEU A 144 28.99 12.40 -9.20
CA LEU A 144 30.25 11.86 -8.66
C LEU A 144 30.23 10.36 -8.98
N VAL A 145 30.93 10.00 -10.06
CA VAL A 145 31.15 8.63 -10.53
C VAL A 145 32.08 7.90 -9.55
N GLY A 146 31.81 6.61 -9.39
CA GLY A 146 32.49 5.73 -8.47
C GLY A 146 34.00 5.63 -8.68
N ALA A 147 34.65 5.43 -7.54
CA ALA A 147 35.98 4.84 -7.42
C ALA A 147 36.10 4.24 -6.01
N LEU A 148 35.46 3.08 -5.78
CA LEU A 148 35.83 2.16 -4.69
C LEU A 148 35.13 0.80 -4.85
N CYS A 149 35.47 0.06 -5.91
CA CYS A 149 35.08 -1.35 -6.10
C CYS A 149 36.05 -2.07 -7.04
N LEU A 150 37.36 -1.97 -6.83
CA LEU A 150 38.37 -2.85 -7.45
C LEU A 150 39.66 -2.89 -6.62
N LEU A 151 39.63 -3.47 -5.42
CA LEU A 151 40.81 -4.04 -4.74
C LEU A 151 40.35 -5.17 -3.81
N GLY A 152 40.37 -6.40 -4.32
CA GLY A 152 40.04 -7.61 -3.55
C GLY A 152 40.21 -8.91 -4.33
N ALA A 153 41.02 -8.90 -5.41
CA ALA A 153 41.35 -10.08 -6.21
C ALA A 153 42.86 -10.09 -6.50
N ALA A 154 43.63 -10.40 -5.46
CA ALA A 154 45.03 -10.84 -5.41
C ALA A 154 45.30 -10.94 -3.90
N VAL A 155 45.56 -12.07 -3.27
CA VAL A 155 46.66 -13.01 -3.48
C VAL A 155 46.32 -14.25 -2.65
N SER A 156 46.41 -15.45 -3.23
CA SER A 156 47.10 -16.62 -2.66
C SER A 156 47.02 -17.80 -3.63
N VAL A 157 47.75 -17.72 -4.74
CA VAL A 157 48.34 -18.91 -5.35
C VAL A 157 49.80 -18.88 -4.97
N ALA A 158 50.20 -19.77 -4.05
CA ALA A 158 51.49 -20.46 -3.98
C ALA A 158 51.76 -20.91 -2.55
N ALA A 159 51.62 -22.21 -2.31
CA ALA A 159 52.59 -23.02 -1.58
C ALA A 159 52.22 -24.50 -1.76
N VAL A 160 52.42 -25.03 -2.97
CA VAL A 160 52.76 -26.44 -3.13
C VAL A 160 54.26 -26.51 -2.91
N LEU A 161 54.66 -26.86 -1.68
CA LEU A 161 55.95 -27.46 -1.44
C LEU A 161 55.69 -28.79 -0.74
N ALA A 162 56.18 -29.83 -1.39
CA ALA A 162 56.20 -31.19 -0.91
C ALA A 162 56.94 -31.26 0.43
N THR A 163 56.33 -31.96 1.39
CA THR A 163 57.07 -32.75 2.38
C THR A 163 56.38 -34.09 2.48
N ASP A 164 57.08 -35.13 2.01
CA ASP A 164 56.86 -36.52 2.38
C ASP A 164 56.77 -36.65 3.91
N GLY A 165 55.80 -37.43 4.39
CA GLY A 165 55.58 -37.64 5.82
C GLY A 165 54.42 -38.57 6.07
N ASP A 166 54.76 -39.85 6.15
CA ASP A 166 53.90 -40.99 6.45
C ASP A 166 53.08 -40.84 7.76
N SER A 167 51.93 -41.53 7.80
CA SER A 167 51.38 -42.14 9.02
C SER A 167 50.72 -41.26 10.11
N HIS A 168 49.38 -41.20 10.10
CA HIS A 168 48.48 -41.88 11.08
C HIS A 168 47.10 -41.21 11.15
N GLY A 169 46.05 -42.04 11.03
CA GLY A 169 44.66 -41.61 11.08
C GLY A 169 44.23 -41.14 12.46
N THR A 170 43.50 -40.02 12.50
CA THR A 170 42.53 -39.70 13.55
C THR A 170 41.41 -38.89 12.92
N ARG A 171 40.23 -39.51 12.85
CA ARG A 171 38.99 -38.93 12.34
C ARG A 171 38.48 -37.91 13.36
N ALA A 172 38.85 -36.63 13.20
CA ALA A 172 38.25 -35.54 13.96
C ALA A 172 36.80 -35.35 13.50
N ALA A 173 35.87 -35.48 14.44
CA ALA A 173 34.44 -35.35 14.22
C ALA A 173 34.09 -33.93 13.73
N SER A 174 33.37 -33.86 12.60
CA SER A 174 32.78 -32.61 12.13
C SER A 174 31.76 -32.08 13.14
N PRO A 175 31.74 -30.75 13.41
CA PRO A 175 30.70 -30.17 14.25
C PRO A 175 29.34 -30.32 13.53
N LYS A 176 28.40 -30.99 14.20
CA LYS A 176 26.99 -31.04 13.80
C LYS A 176 26.45 -29.61 13.66
N PRO A 177 25.79 -29.25 12.54
CA PRO A 177 24.99 -28.03 12.50
C PRO A 177 23.90 -28.15 13.56
N SER A 178 23.93 -27.24 14.54
CA SER A 178 22.90 -27.07 15.55
C SER A 178 21.58 -26.70 14.87
N ALA A 179 20.49 -27.19 15.45
CA ALA A 179 19.14 -27.25 14.91
C ALA A 179 18.68 -26.00 14.15
N ALA A 180 18.09 -26.23 12.98
CA ALA A 180 17.28 -25.25 12.29
C ALA A 180 16.16 -24.76 13.23
N ALA A 181 16.01 -23.44 13.31
CA ALA A 181 14.87 -22.81 13.97
C ALA A 181 13.57 -23.37 13.38
N ASP A 182 12.66 -23.77 14.26
CA ASP A 182 11.29 -24.16 13.92
C ASP A 182 10.61 -23.04 13.12
N SER A 183 10.63 -23.18 11.80
CA SER A 183 9.82 -22.36 10.91
C SER A 183 8.39 -22.87 11.03
N ALA A 184 7.60 -22.23 11.90
CA ALA A 184 6.18 -22.50 11.98
C ALA A 184 5.55 -22.36 10.58
N ALA A 185 4.93 -23.44 10.10
CA ALA A 185 4.27 -23.44 8.79
C ALA A 185 3.15 -22.38 8.76
N PRO A 186 2.93 -21.71 7.61
CA PRO A 186 1.85 -20.75 7.48
C PRO A 186 0.49 -21.41 7.75
N PRO A 187 -0.47 -20.68 8.33
CA PRO A 187 -1.77 -21.25 8.66
C PRO A 187 -2.52 -21.67 7.40
N ALA A 188 -3.16 -22.84 7.45
CA ALA A 188 -3.92 -23.37 6.33
C ALA A 188 -5.14 -22.47 5.99
N PRO A 189 -5.58 -22.45 4.72
CA PRO A 189 -6.86 -21.90 4.32
C PRO A 189 -8.03 -22.47 5.11
N LYS A 190 -9.01 -21.62 5.45
CA LYS A 190 -10.25 -22.02 6.14
C LYS A 190 -11.41 -22.35 5.18
N CYS A 191 -11.20 -22.21 3.87
CA CYS A 191 -12.17 -22.55 2.84
C CYS A 191 -11.45 -23.00 1.56
N LYS A 192 -12.20 -23.64 0.66
CA LYS A 192 -11.71 -24.03 -0.68
C LYS A 192 -12.83 -23.97 -1.70
N ALA A 193 -12.50 -23.57 -2.93
CA ALA A 193 -13.38 -23.47 -4.08
C ALA A 193 -14.72 -22.78 -3.73
N GLU A 194 -15.85 -23.40 -4.05
CA GLU A 194 -17.20 -22.85 -3.79
C GLU A 194 -17.43 -22.49 -2.31
N GLY A 195 -16.80 -23.22 -1.39
CA GLY A 195 -16.86 -22.92 0.04
C GLY A 195 -16.23 -21.57 0.43
N CYS A 196 -15.51 -20.91 -0.48
CA CYS A 196 -14.98 -19.56 -0.32
C CYS A 196 -15.89 -18.44 -0.85
N ASN A 197 -16.95 -18.76 -1.60
CA ASN A 197 -17.85 -17.76 -2.16
C ASN A 197 -18.39 -16.82 -1.07
N GLY A 198 -18.31 -15.51 -1.32
CA GLY A 198 -18.82 -14.49 -0.41
C GLY A 198 -18.00 -14.28 0.87
N LYS A 199 -16.89 -15.02 1.05
CA LYS A 199 -16.02 -14.89 2.24
C LYS A 199 -14.88 -13.92 1.99
N SER A 200 -14.40 -13.27 3.06
CA SER A 200 -13.25 -12.38 3.01
C SER A 200 -11.94 -13.15 2.86
N PRO A 201 -11.06 -12.80 1.90
CA PRO A 201 -9.77 -13.47 1.69
C PRO A 201 -8.82 -13.35 2.89
N VAL A 202 -8.99 -12.31 3.71
CA VAL A 202 -8.15 -12.09 4.90
C VAL A 202 -8.55 -13.04 6.02
N THR A 203 -9.84 -13.12 6.32
CA THR A 203 -10.36 -13.91 7.46
C THR A 203 -10.21 -15.43 7.26
N THR A 204 -10.11 -15.87 6.00
CA THR A 204 -9.99 -17.28 5.59
C THR A 204 -8.54 -17.71 5.33
N ASN A 205 -7.56 -16.83 5.53
CA ASN A 205 -6.14 -17.03 5.20
C ASN A 205 -5.82 -17.16 3.69
N CYS A 206 -6.79 -16.92 2.80
CA CYS A 206 -6.57 -16.98 1.35
C CYS A 206 -5.71 -15.81 0.82
N GLY A 207 -5.64 -14.72 1.55
CA GLY A 207 -4.77 -13.59 1.21
C GLY A 207 -3.27 -13.90 1.34
N LEU A 208 -2.88 -14.98 2.03
CA LEU A 208 -1.47 -15.29 2.32
C LEU A 208 -0.69 -15.75 1.09
N ASP A 209 -1.29 -16.57 0.23
CA ASP A 209 -0.72 -17.01 -1.05
C ASP A 209 -1.29 -16.24 -2.25
N GLY A 210 -2.04 -15.16 -2.00
CA GLY A 210 -2.72 -14.38 -3.02
C GLY A 210 -1.75 -13.73 -4.01
N GLN A 211 -1.84 -14.08 -5.29
CA GLN A 211 -1.06 -13.51 -6.39
C GLN A 211 -1.93 -12.61 -7.27
N THR A 212 -1.35 -11.54 -7.82
CA THR A 212 -2.06 -10.67 -8.77
C THR A 212 -2.03 -11.29 -10.16
N LEU A 213 -3.19 -11.66 -10.71
CA LEU A 213 -3.33 -12.21 -12.07
C LEU A 213 -3.44 -11.11 -13.12
N ALA A 214 -4.12 -10.02 -12.78
CA ALA A 214 -4.27 -8.86 -13.65
C ALA A 214 -4.34 -7.58 -12.83
N LEU A 215 -3.93 -6.48 -13.45
CA LEU A 215 -3.95 -5.16 -12.87
C LEU A 215 -4.42 -4.16 -13.92
N THR A 216 -5.36 -3.30 -13.52
CA THR A 216 -5.77 -2.12 -14.27
C THR A 216 -5.63 -0.91 -13.37
N ARG A 217 -5.26 0.25 -13.92
CA ARG A 217 -5.08 1.50 -13.16
C ARG A 217 -5.65 2.67 -13.94
N ASN A 218 -6.34 3.54 -13.23
CA ASN A 218 -6.71 4.87 -13.72
C ASN A 218 -6.22 5.94 -12.73
N LYS A 219 -6.62 7.19 -12.99
CA LYS A 219 -6.26 8.35 -12.15
C LYS A 219 -6.83 8.30 -10.73
N ASN A 220 -7.87 7.50 -10.49
CA ASN A 220 -8.61 7.47 -9.23
C ASN A 220 -8.34 6.20 -8.40
N MET A 221 -7.94 5.09 -9.01
CA MET A 221 -7.74 3.83 -8.32
C MET A 221 -6.87 2.85 -9.11
N VAL A 222 -6.31 1.88 -8.38
CA VAL A 222 -5.68 0.67 -8.92
C VAL A 222 -6.58 -0.50 -8.60
N ILE A 223 -6.88 -1.32 -9.60
CA ILE A 223 -7.69 -2.53 -9.48
C ILE A 223 -6.78 -3.73 -9.72
N GLU A 224 -6.57 -4.54 -8.69
CA GLU A 224 -5.86 -5.81 -8.77
C GLU A 224 -6.86 -6.97 -8.71
N LEU A 225 -6.80 -7.86 -9.70
CA LEU A 225 -7.41 -9.19 -9.60
C LEU A 225 -6.42 -10.11 -8.89
N ARG A 226 -6.77 -10.60 -7.70
CA ARG A 226 -5.95 -11.51 -6.91
C ARG A 226 -6.52 -12.92 -6.89
N TYR A 227 -5.65 -13.91 -6.78
CA TYR A 227 -5.98 -15.33 -6.80
C TYR A 227 -5.12 -16.13 -5.83
N SER A 228 -5.74 -17.08 -5.13
CA SER A 228 -5.07 -18.06 -4.26
C SER A 228 -5.21 -19.46 -4.86
N LYS A 229 -4.07 -20.12 -5.13
CA LYS A 229 -4.07 -21.52 -5.59
C LYS A 229 -4.55 -22.44 -4.48
N ALA A 230 -4.16 -22.18 -3.23
CA ALA A 230 -4.55 -23.01 -2.11
C ALA A 230 -6.07 -22.97 -1.85
N CYS A 231 -6.69 -21.80 -2.02
CA CYS A 231 -8.13 -21.64 -1.86
C CYS A 231 -8.94 -21.94 -3.12
N ALA A 232 -8.34 -22.01 -4.30
CA ALA A 232 -9.05 -22.06 -5.58
C ALA A 232 -10.12 -20.94 -5.66
N ALA A 233 -9.71 -19.73 -5.30
CA ALA A 233 -10.59 -18.57 -5.16
C ALA A 233 -9.86 -17.28 -5.55
N ALA A 234 -10.62 -16.31 -6.05
CA ALA A 234 -10.13 -15.02 -6.52
C ALA A 234 -10.97 -13.87 -5.96
N TRP A 235 -10.39 -12.68 -5.91
CA TRP A 235 -11.04 -11.48 -5.39
C TRP A 235 -10.42 -10.22 -6.02
N GLY A 236 -11.18 -9.12 -6.00
CA GLY A 236 -10.68 -7.82 -6.38
C GLY A 236 -10.07 -7.12 -5.18
N ARG A 237 -9.01 -6.36 -5.41
CA ARG A 237 -8.50 -5.35 -4.48
C ARG A 237 -8.45 -4.03 -5.19
N ILE A 238 -9.00 -2.99 -4.56
CA ILE A 238 -8.73 -1.62 -4.97
C ILE A 238 -7.81 -0.94 -3.98
N THR A 239 -6.98 -0.03 -4.48
CA THR A 239 -6.17 0.91 -3.69
C THR A 239 -6.26 2.31 -4.28
N TYR A 240 -5.99 3.31 -3.45
CA TYR A 240 -6.11 4.74 -3.79
C TYR A 240 -7.53 5.23 -4.12
N ALA A 241 -8.54 4.38 -3.98
CA ALA A 241 -9.91 4.68 -4.34
C ALA A 241 -10.56 5.64 -3.33
N SER A 242 -11.45 6.52 -3.80
CA SER A 242 -12.24 7.38 -2.92
C SER A 242 -13.27 6.59 -2.11
N LYS A 243 -13.72 7.15 -0.99
CA LYS A 243 -14.81 6.59 -0.18
C LYS A 243 -16.04 6.30 -1.03
N SER A 244 -16.69 5.17 -0.78
CA SER A 244 -17.84 4.63 -1.52
C SER A 244 -17.56 4.16 -2.95
N ALA A 245 -16.30 4.14 -3.41
CA ALA A 245 -15.95 3.38 -4.61
C ALA A 245 -16.21 1.89 -4.35
N ILE A 246 -16.56 1.12 -5.36
CA ILE A 246 -16.92 -0.30 -5.21
C ILE A 246 -15.86 -1.14 -5.89
N VAL A 247 -15.42 -2.23 -5.24
CA VAL A 247 -14.70 -3.30 -5.91
C VAL A 247 -15.56 -4.55 -5.94
N ASP A 248 -15.59 -5.19 -7.10
CA ASP A 248 -16.24 -6.48 -7.29
C ASP A 248 -15.30 -7.47 -7.97
N ALA A 249 -15.56 -8.75 -7.74
CA ALA A 249 -14.93 -9.85 -8.46
C ALA A 249 -16.03 -10.73 -9.04
N ASP A 250 -15.82 -11.12 -10.29
CA ASP A 250 -16.76 -11.87 -11.08
C ASP A 250 -16.07 -13.09 -11.69
N ASN A 251 -16.81 -14.18 -11.86
CA ASN A 251 -16.37 -15.32 -12.66
C ASN A 251 -17.31 -15.63 -13.83
N SER A 252 -16.84 -16.44 -14.77
CA SER A 252 -17.62 -16.82 -15.96
C SER A 252 -18.84 -17.71 -15.67
N ALA A 253 -19.05 -18.11 -14.41
CA ALA A 253 -20.28 -18.80 -13.98
C ALA A 253 -21.37 -17.82 -13.48
N GLY A 254 -21.11 -16.50 -13.54
CA GLY A 254 -22.05 -15.47 -13.13
C GLY A 254 -22.05 -15.21 -11.62
N VAL A 255 -21.08 -15.75 -10.87
CA VAL A 255 -20.94 -15.43 -9.44
C VAL A 255 -20.21 -14.10 -9.33
N SER A 256 -20.80 -13.17 -8.57
CA SER A 256 -20.27 -11.83 -8.34
C SER A 256 -20.47 -11.45 -6.88
N PHE A 257 -19.44 -10.85 -6.28
CA PHE A 257 -19.54 -10.24 -4.97
C PHE A 257 -18.82 -8.89 -4.95
N ALA A 258 -19.44 -7.91 -4.30
CA ALA A 258 -18.98 -6.53 -4.28
C ALA A 258 -18.85 -6.01 -2.84
N THR A 259 -17.87 -5.14 -2.62
CA THR A 259 -17.70 -4.40 -1.37
C THR A 259 -17.40 -2.92 -1.69
N PRO A 260 -18.11 -1.95 -1.09
CA PRO A 260 -17.73 -0.56 -1.19
C PRO A 260 -16.56 -0.22 -0.24
N VAL A 261 -15.78 0.80 -0.58
CA VAL A 261 -14.82 1.43 0.31
C VAL A 261 -15.60 2.17 1.39
N HIS A 262 -15.80 1.50 2.53
CA HIS A 262 -16.43 2.14 3.67
C HIS A 262 -15.47 3.14 4.35
N TRP A 263 -14.17 2.83 4.36
CA TRP A 263 -13.13 3.57 5.09
C TRP A 263 -11.78 3.53 4.37
N GLY A 264 -10.96 4.56 4.53
CA GLY A 264 -9.66 4.67 3.87
C GLY A 264 -9.80 4.75 2.36
N ASN A 265 -8.87 4.12 1.65
CA ASN A 265 -8.77 4.15 0.19
C ASN A 265 -8.49 2.78 -0.45
N ASP A 266 -8.54 1.72 0.37
CA ASP A 266 -8.26 0.35 -0.06
C ASP A 266 -9.32 -0.60 0.49
N VAL A 267 -9.80 -1.53 -0.33
CA VAL A 267 -10.72 -2.59 0.12
C VAL A 267 -10.60 -3.82 -0.78
N TYR A 268 -11.08 -4.95 -0.26
CA TYR A 268 -11.17 -6.21 -0.99
C TYR A 268 -12.64 -6.58 -1.21
N SER A 269 -12.94 -7.11 -2.39
CA SER A 269 -14.21 -7.80 -2.59
C SER A 269 -14.23 -9.11 -1.81
N PRO A 270 -15.40 -9.70 -1.53
CA PRO A 270 -15.48 -11.09 -1.14
C PRO A 270 -15.00 -11.97 -2.30
N MET A 271 -14.61 -13.19 -1.98
CA MET A 271 -14.06 -14.10 -2.97
C MET A 271 -15.14 -14.71 -3.87
N VAL A 272 -14.78 -14.94 -5.12
CA VAL A 272 -15.45 -15.86 -6.05
C VAL A 272 -14.61 -17.13 -6.21
N SER A 273 -15.27 -18.28 -6.18
CA SER A 273 -14.64 -19.56 -6.45
C SER A 273 -14.23 -19.65 -7.91
N VAL A 274 -13.08 -20.26 -8.16
CA VAL A 274 -12.60 -20.47 -9.51
C VAL A 274 -12.23 -21.94 -9.72
N THR A 275 -12.64 -22.49 -10.85
CA THR A 275 -12.34 -23.88 -11.21
C THR A 275 -11.90 -23.97 -12.66
N GLY A 276 -10.89 -24.79 -12.93
CA GLY A 276 -10.41 -25.20 -14.26
C GLY A 276 -10.61 -24.18 -15.38
N ARG A 277 -11.69 -24.35 -16.15
CA ARG A 277 -11.99 -23.61 -17.40
C ARG A 277 -12.65 -22.25 -17.21
N MET A 278 -12.85 -21.82 -15.97
CA MET A 278 -13.45 -20.52 -15.69
C MET A 278 -12.52 -19.38 -16.10
N THR A 279 -13.11 -18.25 -16.46
CA THR A 279 -12.42 -16.96 -16.44
C THR A 279 -12.89 -16.13 -15.27
N VAL A 280 -12.04 -15.22 -14.81
CA VAL A 280 -12.29 -14.37 -13.65
C VAL A 280 -11.74 -12.97 -13.90
N TRP A 281 -12.41 -11.96 -13.38
CA TRP A 281 -12.00 -10.57 -13.47
C TRP A 281 -12.42 -9.80 -12.22
N ALA A 282 -11.79 -8.64 -12.01
CA ALA A 282 -12.14 -7.71 -10.97
C ALA A 282 -12.43 -6.35 -11.58
N CYS A 283 -13.39 -5.62 -11.01
CA CYS A 283 -13.72 -4.29 -11.46
C CYS A 283 -13.80 -3.30 -10.30
N GLY A 284 -13.51 -2.05 -10.62
CA GLY A 284 -13.67 -0.90 -9.75
C GLY A 284 -14.71 0.05 -10.31
N THR A 285 -15.66 0.47 -9.50
CA THR A 285 -16.69 1.47 -9.85
C THR A 285 -16.50 2.71 -9.01
N LEU A 286 -16.46 3.88 -9.65
CA LEU A 286 -16.39 5.15 -8.94
C LEU A 286 -17.65 5.40 -8.08
N PRO A 287 -17.53 6.21 -7.01
CA PRO A 287 -18.67 6.57 -6.16
C PRO A 287 -19.85 7.11 -6.96
N LYS A 288 -21.06 7.00 -6.39
CA LYS A 288 -22.31 7.49 -7.00
C LYS A 288 -22.61 6.90 -8.39
N GLY A 289 -22.16 5.67 -8.64
CA GLY A 289 -22.40 4.97 -9.91
C GLY A 289 -21.60 5.54 -11.08
N GLY A 290 -20.44 6.14 -10.81
CA GLY A 290 -19.56 6.68 -11.85
C GLY A 290 -18.91 5.60 -12.70
N ALA A 291 -17.88 6.00 -13.46
CA ALA A 291 -17.21 5.10 -14.40
C ALA A 291 -16.76 3.79 -13.72
N ARG A 292 -17.01 2.68 -14.42
CA ARG A 292 -16.58 1.33 -14.05
C ARG A 292 -15.46 0.89 -14.97
N GLU A 293 -14.42 0.34 -14.39
CA GLU A 293 -13.26 -0.17 -15.12
C GLU A 293 -12.89 -1.55 -14.60
N CYS A 294 -12.41 -2.42 -15.48
CA CYS A 294 -12.16 -3.82 -15.18
C CYS A 294 -10.75 -4.25 -15.56
N THR A 295 -10.26 -5.26 -14.86
CA THR A 295 -9.17 -6.07 -15.37
C THR A 295 -9.62 -6.86 -16.60
N ARG A 296 -8.65 -7.26 -17.44
CA ARG A 296 -8.93 -8.28 -18.46
C ARG A 296 -9.47 -9.54 -17.79
N HIS A 297 -10.31 -10.28 -18.52
CA HIS A 297 -10.78 -11.59 -18.10
C HIS A 297 -9.60 -12.56 -18.13
N MET A 298 -9.23 -13.10 -16.99
CA MET A 298 -8.08 -13.99 -16.85
C MET A 298 -8.55 -15.44 -16.78
N PRO A 299 -7.92 -16.36 -17.53
CA PRO A 299 -8.08 -17.78 -17.29
C PRO A 299 -7.50 -18.15 -15.92
N VAL A 300 -8.12 -19.11 -15.26
CA VAL A 300 -7.66 -19.56 -13.94
C VAL A 300 -6.41 -20.43 -14.10
N PRO A 301 -5.32 -20.17 -13.36
CA PRO A 301 -4.13 -21.01 -13.42
C PRO A 301 -4.45 -22.46 -13.04
N GLY A 302 -4.09 -23.40 -13.91
CA GLY A 302 -4.36 -24.82 -13.72
C GLY A 302 -3.79 -25.36 -12.41
N SER A 303 -4.60 -26.12 -11.68
CA SER A 303 -4.14 -26.97 -10.59
C SER A 303 -3.52 -28.24 -11.18
N HIS A 304 -2.31 -28.13 -11.71
CA HIS A 304 -1.41 -29.28 -11.78
C HIS A 304 -1.01 -29.68 -10.36
#